data_AF-A0A0W8EBA1-F1
#
_entry.id   AF-A0A0W8EBA1-F1
#
_cell.length_a   1.000
_cell.length_b   1.000
_cell.length_c   1.000
_cell.angle_alpha   90.00
_cell.angle_beta   90.00
_cell.angle_gamma   90.00
#
_symmetry.space_group_name_H-M   'P 1'
#
loop_
_entity.id
_entity.type
_entity.pdbx_description
1 polymer ?
#
loop_
_entity_poly.entity_id
_entity_poly.type
_entity_poly.pdbx_seq_one_letter_code
_entity_poly.pdbx_strand_id
1 'polypeptide(L)' 'MDDEKIRAAFEKEGITTDIKCPEAFAIAEKYGVSKTEVARYCNTHGVKIRACQLGCFK' A
#
# COMPACT_ATOMS: atom_id res chain seq x y z
N MET A 1 11.69 -7.91 -4.32
CA MET A 1 12.86 -7.17 -3.77
C MET A 1 12.40 -5.82 -3.22
N ASP A 2 11.32 -5.23 -3.74
CA ASP A 2 10.72 -4.00 -3.19
C ASP A 2 9.76 -4.25 -2.01
N ASP A 3 9.46 -5.51 -1.68
CA ASP A 3 8.65 -5.93 -0.53
C ASP A 3 9.19 -5.41 0.81
N GLU A 4 10.51 -5.35 0.97
CA GLU A 4 11.15 -4.87 2.19
C GLU A 4 10.92 -3.36 2.40
N LYS A 5 10.95 -2.57 1.31
CA LYS A 5 10.65 -1.14 1.37
C LYS A 5 9.19 -0.89 1.72
N ILE A 6 8.28 -1.67 1.13
CA ILE A 6 6.84 -1.57 1.41
C ILE A 6 6.59 -1.92 2.87
N ARG A 7 7.18 -3.00 3.38
CA ARG A 7 7.07 -3.39 4.80
C ARG A 7 7.55 -2.27 5.74
N ALA A 8 8.72 -1.69 5.47
CA ALA A 8 9.27 -0.61 6.29
C ALA A 8 8.39 0.66 6.26
N ALA A 9 7.77 0.95 5.11
CA ALA A 9 6.83 2.04 4.99
C ALA A 9 5.55 1.82 5.82
N PHE A 10 5.01 0.60 5.78
CA PHE A 10 3.82 0.22 6.53
C PHE A 10 4.09 0.24 8.05
N GLU A 11 5.26 -0.23 8.48
CA GLU A 11 5.68 -0.17 9.88
C GLU A 11 5.81 1.28 10.38
N LYS A 12 6.35 2.18 9.55
CA LYS A 12 6.45 3.61 9.88
C LYS A 12 5.10 4.31 9.98
N GLU A 13 4.11 3.92 9.18
CA GLU A 13 2.74 4.45 9.29
C GLU A 13 1.87 3.69 10.32
N GLY A 14 2.38 2.61 10.93
CA GLY A 14 1.63 1.82 11.90
C GLY A 14 0.53 0.96 11.27
N ILE A 15 0.69 0.61 9.99
CA ILE A 15 -0.31 -0.10 9.19
C ILE A 15 -0.07 -1.61 9.33
N THR A 16 -0.96 -2.28 10.06
CA THR A 16 -0.81 -3.72 10.36
C THR A 16 -1.87 -4.59 9.70
N THR A 17 -3.11 -4.09 9.60
CA THR A 17 -4.26 -4.87 9.13
C THR A 17 -4.98 -4.24 7.94
N ASP A 18 -4.95 -2.91 7.85
CA ASP A 18 -5.63 -2.17 6.81
C ASP A 18 -4.94 -0.85 6.53
N ILE A 19 -4.94 -0.46 5.25
CA ILE A 19 -4.32 0.76 4.74
C ILE A 19 -5.36 1.59 3.99
N LYS A 20 -5.28 2.93 4.07
CA LYS A 20 -6.10 3.78 3.21
C LYS A 20 -5.48 3.89 1.82
N CYS A 21 -6.30 3.90 0.77
CA CYS A 21 -5.81 4.12 -0.59
C CYS A 21 -4.89 5.35 -0.75
N PRO A 22 -5.18 6.54 -0.18
CA PRO A 22 -4.24 7.67 -0.24
C PRO A 22 -2.91 7.40 0.48
N GLU A 23 -2.90 6.66 1.59
CA GLU A 23 -1.66 6.27 2.28
C GLU A 23 -0.84 5.30 1.44
N ALA A 24 -1.47 4.29 0.83
CA ALA A 24 -0.79 3.37 -0.09
C ALA A 24 -0.14 4.11 -1.28
N PHE A 25 -0.79 5.15 -1.78
CA PHE A 25 -0.26 5.99 -2.86
C PHE A 25 0.87 6.90 -2.35
N ALA A 26 0.71 7.51 -1.17
CA ALA A 26 1.76 8.32 -0.55
C ALA A 26 3.01 7.49 -0.26
N ILE A 27 2.87 6.24 0.21
CA ILE A 27 3.95 5.28 0.36
C ILE A 27 4.59 4.98 -0.99
N ALA A 28 3.80 4.69 -2.02
CA ALA A 28 4.31 4.40 -3.36
C ALA A 28 5.21 5.54 -3.89
N GLU A 29 4.74 6.78 -3.77
CA GLU A 29 5.49 7.96 -4.22
C GLU A 29 6.70 8.27 -3.33
N LYS A 30 6.55 8.17 -2.00
CA LYS A 30 7.59 8.49 -1.02
C LYS A 30 8.77 7.53 -1.08
N TYR A 31 8.51 6.25 -1.35
CA TYR A 31 9.54 5.20 -1.42
C TYR A 31 9.93 4.83 -2.86
N GLY A 32 9.32 5.49 -3.86
CA GLY A 32 9.60 5.24 -5.27
C GLY A 32 9.22 3.82 -5.73
N VAL A 33 8.23 3.20 -5.09
CA VAL A 33 7.75 1.86 -5.41
C VAL A 33 6.48 1.95 -6.27
N SER A 34 6.27 0.97 -7.15
CA SER A 34 5.09 0.98 -8.01
C SER A 34 3.81 0.74 -7.20
N LYS A 35 2.74 1.46 -7.51
CA LYS A 35 1.40 1.26 -6.92
C LYS A 35 0.93 -0.19 -7.07
N THR A 36 1.28 -0.83 -8.18
CA THR A 36 1.02 -2.25 -8.45
C THR A 36 1.77 -3.17 -7.47
N GLU A 37 3.01 -2.84 -7.11
CA GLU A 37 3.75 -3.61 -6.11
C GLU A 37 3.18 -3.41 -4.70
N VAL A 38 2.80 -2.18 -4.33
CA VAL A 38 2.10 -1.93 -3.06
C VAL A 38 0.80 -2.73 -3.00
N ALA A 39 0.00 -2.73 -4.08
CA ALA A 39 -1.22 -3.52 -4.16
C ALA A 39 -0.95 -5.03 -4.09
N ARG A 40 0.10 -5.51 -4.76
CA ARG A 40 0.51 -6.92 -4.74
C ARG A 40 0.96 -7.34 -3.34
N TYR A 41 1.76 -6.51 -2.68
CA TYR A 41 2.19 -6.69 -1.30
C TYR A 41 0.99 -6.75 -0.36
N CYS A 42 0.06 -5.80 -0.45
CA CYS A 42 -1.18 -5.82 0.34
C CYS A 42 -1.97 -7.12 0.12
N ASN A 43 -2.09 -7.58 -1.13
CA ASN A 43 -2.83 -8.80 -1.46
C ASN A 43 -2.14 -10.06 -0.92
N THR A 44 -0.81 -10.14 -1.03
CA THR A 44 -0.01 -11.26 -0.53
C THR A 44 0.07 -11.30 1.00
N HIS A 45 0.13 -10.15 1.67
CA HIS A 45 0.20 -10.04 3.13
C HIS A 45 -1.17 -9.91 3.81
N GLY A 46 -2.27 -9.95 3.05
CA GLY A 46 -3.62 -9.86 3.59
C GLY A 46 -4.01 -8.49 4.16
N VAL A 47 -3.28 -7.43 3.78
CA VAL A 47 -3.59 -6.06 4.21
C VAL A 47 -4.80 -5.54 3.44
N LYS A 48 -5.86 -5.15 4.15
CA LYS A 48 -7.08 -4.67 3.52
C LYS A 48 -6.96 -3.20 3.15
N ILE A 49 -7.15 -2.88 1.87
CA ILE A 49 -7.24 -1.47 1.47
C ILE A 49 -8.63 -0.95 1.82
N ARG A 50 -8.72 -0.08 2.83
CA ARG A 50 -9.93 0.63 3.25
C ARG A 50 -9.96 2.01 2.60
N ALA A 51 -11.15 2.62 2.46
CA ALA A 51 -11.32 3.90 1.77
C ALA A 51 -10.69 3.91 0.35
N CYS A 52 -10.95 2.83 -0.40
CA CYS A 52 -10.49 2.72 -1.77
C CYS A 52 -11.20 3.77 -2.63
N GLN A 53 -10.48 4.85 -2.97
CA GLN A 53 -10.95 5.87 -3.92
C GLN A 53 -11.11 5.29 -5.34
N LEU A 54 -10.76 4.02 -5.58
CA LEU A 54 -11.05 3.26 -6.80
C LEU A 54 -12.54 2.88 -6.95
N GLY A 55 -13.46 3.78 -6.57
CA GLY A 55 -14.82 3.81 -7.11
C GLY A 55 -14.87 4.26 -8.58
N CYS A 56 -13.79 4.08 -9.35
CA CYS A 56 -13.60 4.64 -10.68
C CYS A 56 -12.75 3.74 -11.62
N PHE A 57 -12.87 2.41 -11.51
CA PHE A 57 -12.73 1.63 -12.74
C PHE A 57 -13.99 1.92 -13.57
N LYS A 58 -13.89 2.93 -14.45
CA LYS A 58 -14.76 3.06 -15.61
C LYS A 58 -14.01 2.52 -16.82
#